data_AF-A0ABD2QPJ8-F1
#
_entry.id   AF-A0ABD2QPJ8-F1
#
_cell.length_a   1.000
_cell.length_b   1.000
_cell.length_c   1.000
_cell.angle_alpha   90.00
_cell.angle_beta   90.00
_cell.angle_gamma   90.00
#
_symmetry.space_group_name_H-M   'P 1'
#
loop_
_entity.id
_entity.type
_entity.pdbx_description
1 polymer ?
#
loop_
_entity_poly.entity_id
_entity_poly.type
_entity_poly.pdbx_seq_one_letter_code
_entity_poly.pdbx_strand_id
1 'polypeptide(L)'
;MLVGIPNVGKSALANSLHQIGRISAAEKGRLKHAIVSPHPGETKNISGLKIASHPSIYVLDTPGVFPAEILDAEMCSNLALTGAIRDCLVGEVDLAEYFLSIFNLSDEYKKWANLSLSGADDCSELERRQKRQYLTDHTQDFIVNKVRRTLFEAVSSFNGNLRNEEIMSRLIKAEFAVLRNAFNLPPDSDDYVRKVAAKLLNLYRTGRLGHYTLDRAPNNN
;
A
#
# COMPACT_ATOMS: atom_id res chain seq x y z
N MET A 1 -0.48 24.27 -12.70
CA MET A 1 0.21 23.07 -13.22
C MET A 1 0.53 22.18 -12.04
N LEU A 2 0.32 20.87 -12.15
CA LEU A 2 0.69 19.89 -11.12
C LEU A 2 2.07 19.32 -11.47
N VAL A 3 2.97 19.24 -10.50
CA VAL A 3 4.33 18.71 -10.69
C VAL A 3 4.67 17.80 -9.50
N GLY A 4 5.44 16.74 -9.74
CA GLY A 4 5.89 15.82 -8.70
C GLY A 4 6.26 14.45 -9.25
N ILE A 5 6.77 13.57 -8.38
CA ILE A 5 7.19 12.22 -8.73
C ILE A 5 5.98 11.36 -9.21
N PRO A 6 6.20 10.23 -9.90
CA PRO A 6 5.13 9.30 -10.28
C PRO A 6 4.27 8.85 -9.09
N ASN A 7 3.01 8.50 -9.37
CA ASN A 7 2.05 7.93 -8.41
C ASN A 7 1.67 8.76 -7.18
N VAL A 8 2.10 10.02 -7.06
CA VAL A 8 1.62 10.95 -6.01
C VAL A 8 0.17 11.44 -6.18
N GLY A 9 -0.56 10.92 -7.17
CA GLY A 9 -1.97 11.27 -7.38
C GLY A 9 -2.23 12.54 -8.21
N LYS A 10 -1.26 13.04 -8.98
CA LYS A 10 -1.42 14.23 -9.86
C LYS A 10 -2.64 14.13 -10.77
N SER A 11 -2.71 13.06 -11.58
CA SER A 11 -3.80 12.85 -12.53
C SER A 11 -5.14 12.62 -11.82
N ALA A 12 -5.13 11.91 -10.68
CA ALA A 12 -6.33 11.73 -9.86
C ALA A 12 -6.86 13.07 -9.34
N LEU A 13 -5.99 13.92 -8.79
CA LEU A 13 -6.35 15.26 -8.33
C LEU A 13 -6.85 16.14 -9.47
N ALA A 14 -6.17 16.14 -10.62
CA ALA A 14 -6.58 16.88 -11.81
C ALA A 14 -7.99 16.48 -12.27
N ASN A 15 -8.27 15.18 -12.26
CA ASN A 15 -9.57 14.63 -12.61
C ASN A 15 -10.67 15.03 -11.60
N SER A 16 -10.39 14.95 -10.30
CA SER A 16 -11.34 15.39 -9.26
C SER A 16 -11.68 16.87 -9.39
N LEU A 17 -10.66 17.72 -9.59
CA LEU A 17 -10.87 19.16 -9.80
C LEU A 17 -11.65 19.44 -11.09
N HIS A 18 -11.34 18.72 -12.17
CA HIS A 18 -12.07 18.83 -13.44
C HIS A 18 -13.54 18.48 -13.28
N GLN A 19 -13.84 17.40 -12.56
CA GLN A 19 -15.20 16.95 -12.31
C GLN A 19 -15.99 17.99 -11.49
N ILE A 20 -15.42 18.48 -10.38
CA ILE A 20 -16.05 19.50 -9.53
C ILE A 20 -16.31 20.77 -10.35
N GLY A 21 -15.31 21.25 -11.09
CA GLY A 21 -15.40 22.46 -11.90
C GLY A 21 -16.50 22.41 -12.96
N ARG A 22 -16.68 21.25 -13.62
CA ARG A 22 -17.75 21.05 -14.61
C ARG A 22 -19.13 21.02 -13.99
N ILE A 23 -19.29 20.39 -12.82
CA ILE A 23 -20.56 20.36 -12.08
C ILE A 23 -20.98 21.79 -11.75
N SER A 24 -20.07 22.59 -11.21
CA SER A 24 -20.32 23.99 -10.88
C SER A 24 -20.68 24.85 -12.10
N ALA A 25 -20.21 24.49 -13.30
CA ALA A 25 -20.44 25.22 -14.54
C ALA A 25 -21.61 24.67 -15.38
N ALA A 26 -22.34 23.64 -14.93
CA ALA A 26 -23.42 22.97 -15.67
C ALA A 26 -23.03 22.53 -17.10
N GLU A 27 -21.75 22.27 -17.35
CA GLU A 27 -21.25 21.93 -18.69
C GLU A 27 -21.64 20.50 -19.08
N LYS A 28 -22.44 20.34 -20.15
CA LYS A 28 -22.80 19.04 -20.74
C LYS A 28 -21.75 18.55 -21.75
N GLY A 29 -21.61 17.23 -21.92
CA GLY A 29 -20.68 16.62 -22.89
C GLY A 29 -19.75 15.56 -22.29
N ARG A 30 -18.93 14.93 -23.14
CA ARG A 30 -18.00 13.84 -22.75
C ARG A 30 -16.88 14.40 -21.86
N LEU A 31 -16.70 13.79 -20.69
CA LEU A 31 -15.66 14.15 -19.74
C LEU A 31 -14.28 13.79 -20.32
N LYS A 32 -13.38 14.78 -20.43
CA LYS A 32 -11.97 14.49 -20.67
C LYS A 32 -11.37 14.05 -19.34
N HIS A 33 -10.66 12.94 -19.33
CA HIS A 33 -10.08 12.35 -18.12
C HIS A 33 -8.62 12.04 -18.38
N ALA A 34 -7.76 12.44 -17.44
CA ALA A 34 -6.38 11.97 -17.40
C ALA A 34 -6.37 10.49 -17.01
N ILE A 35 -5.45 9.71 -17.59
CA ILE A 35 -5.31 8.29 -17.25
C ILE A 35 -4.73 8.18 -15.84
N VAL A 36 -5.33 7.33 -15.01
CA VAL A 36 -4.83 7.02 -13.67
C VAL A 36 -4.62 5.51 -13.58
N SER A 37 -3.43 5.10 -13.16
CA SER A 37 -3.06 3.70 -12.98
C SER A 37 -2.09 3.60 -11.80
N PRO A 38 -2.07 2.46 -11.09
CA PRO A 38 -1.13 2.21 -10.00
C PRO A 38 0.31 2.03 -10.51
N HIS A 39 0.53 1.89 -11.81
CA HIS A 39 1.86 1.73 -12.38
C HIS A 39 2.53 3.07 -12.64
N PRO A 40 3.83 3.21 -12.32
CA PRO A 40 4.55 4.45 -12.58
C PRO A 40 4.73 4.66 -14.10
N GLY A 41 4.67 5.92 -14.55
CA GLY A 41 4.94 6.31 -15.94
C GLY A 41 3.75 6.29 -16.90
N GLU A 42 2.53 6.21 -16.37
CA GLU A 42 1.29 6.12 -17.17
C GLU A 42 0.90 7.45 -17.82
N THR A 43 1.12 8.56 -17.10
CA THR A 43 0.94 9.91 -17.63
C THR A 43 2.12 10.26 -18.53
N LYS A 44 1.96 10.11 -19.86
CA LYS A 44 3.04 10.36 -20.85
C LYS A 44 2.97 11.76 -21.49
N ASN A 45 1.77 12.33 -21.56
CA ASN A 45 1.53 13.62 -22.21
C ASN A 45 1.06 14.66 -21.20
N ILE A 46 1.38 15.92 -21.46
CA ILE A 46 0.82 17.04 -20.70
C ILE A 46 -0.61 17.27 -21.19
N SER A 47 -1.57 17.29 -20.28
CA SER A 47 -2.99 17.49 -20.61
C SER A 47 -3.59 18.63 -19.79
N GLY A 48 -4.35 19.51 -20.47
CA GLY A 48 -5.07 20.61 -19.83
C GLY A 48 -6.52 20.27 -19.55
N LEU A 49 -6.92 20.31 -18.29
CA LEU A 49 -8.29 20.09 -17.82
C LEU A 49 -8.87 21.40 -17.29
N LYS A 50 -10.03 21.81 -17.79
CA LYS A 50 -10.72 23.02 -17.35
C LYS A 50 -11.38 22.79 -15.99
N ILE A 51 -11.13 23.65 -15.00
CA ILE A 51 -11.67 23.52 -13.63
C ILE A 51 -12.57 24.69 -13.23
N ALA A 52 -12.58 25.78 -13.98
CA ALA A 52 -13.53 26.88 -13.80
C ALA A 52 -13.79 27.58 -15.14
N SER A 53 -14.96 28.21 -15.28
CA SER A 53 -15.35 28.92 -16.49
C SER A 53 -15.31 30.45 -16.35
N HIS A 54 -15.51 30.99 -15.15
CA HIS A 54 -15.56 32.43 -14.89
C HIS A 54 -14.82 32.77 -13.58
N PRO A 55 -13.52 33.14 -13.65
CA PRO A 55 -12.67 33.16 -14.84
C PRO A 55 -12.36 31.75 -15.35
N SER A 56 -11.91 31.64 -16.60
CA SER A 56 -11.54 30.33 -17.18
C SER A 56 -10.21 29.86 -16.57
N ILE A 57 -10.25 28.79 -15.77
CA ILE A 57 -9.07 28.22 -15.10
C ILE A 57 -8.84 26.80 -15.60
N TYR A 58 -7.58 26.48 -15.88
CA TYR A 58 -7.14 25.14 -16.30
C TYR A 58 -6.08 24.59 -15.35
N VAL A 59 -6.15 23.28 -15.10
CA VAL A 59 -5.12 22.50 -14.46
C VAL A 59 -4.36 21.74 -15.55
N LEU A 60 -3.04 21.83 -15.51
CA LEU A 60 -2.16 21.04 -16.36
C LEU A 60 -1.71 19.81 -15.58
N ASP A 61 -2.12 18.64 -16.02
CA ASP A 61 -1.60 17.35 -15.57
C ASP A 61 -0.32 17.03 -16.35
N THR A 62 0.73 16.63 -15.64
CA THR A 62 2.06 16.38 -16.21
C THR A 62 2.58 14.99 -15.86
N PRO A 63 3.48 14.42 -16.66
CA PRO A 63 4.22 13.22 -16.30
C PRO A 63 4.90 13.34 -14.93
N GLY A 64 5.00 12.21 -14.22
CA GLY A 64 5.81 12.14 -13.01
C GLY A 64 7.30 12.07 -13.36
N VAL A 65 8.11 12.88 -12.68
CA VAL A 65 9.56 12.95 -12.93
C VAL A 65 10.34 12.72 -11.65
N PHE A 66 11.44 11.97 -11.75
CA PHE A 66 12.42 11.79 -10.68
C PHE A 66 13.67 12.62 -10.99
N PRO A 67 14.45 13.02 -9.96
CA PRO A 67 15.81 13.51 -10.17
C PRO A 67 16.69 12.43 -10.83
N ALA A 68 17.75 12.87 -11.52
CA ALA A 68 18.62 11.99 -12.31
C ALA A 68 19.34 10.92 -11.46
N GLU A 69 19.61 11.22 -10.19
CA GLU A 69 20.25 10.30 -9.25
C GLU A 69 19.41 10.18 -7.98
N ILE A 70 19.12 8.94 -7.59
CA ILE A 70 18.63 8.57 -6.26
C ILE A 70 19.81 7.89 -5.58
N LEU A 71 20.46 8.59 -4.65
CA LEU A 71 21.75 8.17 -4.09
C LEU A 71 21.62 7.21 -2.91
N ASP A 72 20.42 7.10 -2.33
CA ASP A 72 20.19 6.38 -1.09
C ASP A 72 19.30 5.14 -1.28
N ALA A 73 19.78 4.00 -0.77
CA ALA A 73 19.09 2.72 -0.84
C ALA A 73 17.82 2.71 0.02
N GLU A 74 17.83 3.38 1.17
CA GLU A 74 16.65 3.51 2.03
C GLU A 74 15.56 4.34 1.32
N MET A 75 15.94 5.48 0.75
CA MET A 75 15.04 6.28 -0.10
C MET A 75 14.47 5.48 -1.28
N CYS A 76 15.29 4.66 -1.95
CA CYS A 76 14.84 3.79 -3.04
C CYS A 76 13.78 2.77 -2.54
N SER A 77 14.03 2.12 -1.40
CA SER A 77 13.08 1.21 -0.77
C SER A 77 11.78 1.90 -0.36
N ASN A 78 11.85 3.12 0.18
CA ASN A 78 10.65 3.92 0.52
C ASN A 78 9.83 4.30 -0.73
N LEU A 79 10.50 4.72 -1.81
CA LEU A 79 9.85 5.00 -3.09
C LEU A 79 9.23 3.75 -3.70
N ALA A 80 9.89 2.60 -3.59
CA ALA A 80 9.33 1.33 -4.04
C ALA A 80 8.13 0.95 -3.18
N LEU A 81 8.22 1.06 -1.86
CA LEU A 81 7.18 0.67 -0.91
C LEU A 81 5.88 1.46 -1.15
N THR A 82 6.00 2.77 -1.41
CA THR A 82 4.89 3.65 -1.79
C THR A 82 4.38 3.46 -3.23
N GLY A 83 5.09 2.68 -4.04
CA GLY A 83 4.75 2.41 -5.44
C GLY A 83 5.13 3.52 -6.40
N ALA A 84 5.96 4.49 -5.99
CA ALA A 84 6.46 5.55 -6.86
C ALA A 84 7.44 5.03 -7.92
N ILE A 85 8.16 3.95 -7.62
CA ILE A 85 8.99 3.18 -8.56
C ILE A 85 8.53 1.72 -8.63
N ARG A 86 9.04 0.97 -9.62
CA ARG A 86 8.69 -0.45 -9.80
C ARG A 86 9.34 -1.33 -8.75
N ASP A 87 8.56 -2.24 -8.19
CA ASP A 87 8.95 -3.20 -7.14
C ASP A 87 10.16 -4.05 -7.54
N CYS A 88 10.28 -4.40 -8.83
CA CYS A 88 11.38 -5.19 -9.36
C CYS A 88 12.76 -4.51 -9.29
N LEU A 89 12.83 -3.21 -9.03
CA LEU A 89 14.10 -2.50 -8.85
C LEU A 89 14.75 -2.80 -7.50
N VAL A 90 13.94 -3.07 -6.47
CA VAL A 90 14.42 -3.43 -5.12
C VAL A 90 14.36 -4.95 -4.92
N GLY A 91 13.32 -5.60 -5.47
CA GLY A 91 12.99 -7.00 -5.18
C GLY A 91 11.73 -7.04 -4.32
N GLU A 92 10.72 -7.79 -4.78
CA GLU A 92 9.41 -7.82 -4.11
C GLU A 92 9.48 -8.44 -2.71
N VAL A 93 10.32 -9.48 -2.54
CA VAL A 93 10.54 -10.13 -1.24
C VAL A 93 11.32 -9.21 -0.32
N ASP A 94 12.42 -8.62 -0.79
CA ASP A 94 13.24 -7.70 -0.01
C ASP A 94 12.44 -6.47 0.44
N LEU A 95 11.56 -5.97 -0.44
CA LEU A 95 10.66 -4.85 -0.11
C LEU A 95 9.62 -5.22 0.95
N ALA A 96 9.12 -6.45 0.94
CA ALA A 96 8.20 -6.95 1.95
C ALA A 96 8.91 -7.19 3.30
N GLU A 97 10.14 -7.69 3.30
CA GLU A 97 10.99 -7.79 4.50
C GLU A 97 11.28 -6.40 5.08
N TYR A 98 11.61 -5.44 4.21
CA TYR A 98 11.81 -4.05 4.60
C TYR A 98 10.55 -3.45 5.26
N PHE A 99 9.37 -3.67 4.66
CA PHE A 99 8.12 -3.26 5.28
C PHE A 99 7.89 -3.89 6.67
N LEU A 100 8.13 -5.21 6.82
CA LEU A 100 7.99 -5.88 8.11
C LEU A 100 8.97 -5.34 9.16
N SER A 101 10.17 -4.95 8.76
CA SER A 101 11.12 -4.29 9.66
C SER A 101 10.56 -2.96 10.21
N ILE A 102 9.93 -2.15 9.35
CA ILE A 102 9.28 -0.88 9.74
C ILE A 102 8.07 -1.17 10.63
N PHE A 103 7.25 -2.15 10.24
CA PHE A 103 6.07 -2.60 10.99
C PHE A 103 6.45 -2.99 12.42
N ASN A 104 7.48 -3.83 12.58
CA ASN A 104 7.94 -4.34 13.87
C ASN A 104 8.54 -3.24 14.78
N LEU A 105 9.11 -2.20 14.19
CA LEU A 105 9.62 -1.03 14.92
C LEU A 105 8.53 0.01 15.23
N SER A 106 7.37 -0.09 14.59
CA SER A 106 6.25 0.83 14.77
C SER A 106 5.32 0.40 15.91
N ASP A 107 4.50 1.32 16.43
CA ASP A 107 3.46 1.01 17.41
C ASP A 107 2.07 0.77 16.78
N GLU A 108 1.97 0.78 15.44
CA GLU A 108 0.71 0.65 14.72
C GLU A 108 0.01 -0.68 14.99
N TYR A 109 0.78 -1.76 15.12
CA TYR A 109 0.25 -3.11 15.37
C TYR A 109 -0.45 -3.22 16.74
N LYS A 110 -0.09 -2.40 17.74
CA LYS A 110 -0.67 -2.44 19.09
C LYS A 110 -2.18 -2.19 19.08
N LYS A 111 -2.68 -1.45 18.10
CA LYS A 111 -4.12 -1.18 17.89
C LYS A 111 -4.91 -2.47 17.64
N TRP A 112 -4.25 -3.54 17.21
CA TRP A 112 -4.87 -4.83 16.89
C TRP A 112 -5.00 -5.76 18.10
N ALA A 113 -4.55 -5.37 19.29
CA ALA A 113 -4.69 -6.18 20.50
C ALA A 113 -6.15 -6.60 20.76
N ASN A 114 -7.11 -5.72 20.48
CA ASN A 114 -8.54 -5.99 20.65
C ASN A 114 -9.10 -6.98 19.61
N LEU A 115 -8.45 -7.12 18.45
CA LEU A 115 -8.83 -8.13 17.45
C LEU A 115 -8.51 -9.55 17.93
N SER A 116 -7.54 -9.71 18.83
CA SER A 116 -7.21 -11.02 19.43
C SER A 116 -8.21 -11.44 20.51
N LEU A 117 -8.87 -10.48 21.17
CA LEU A 117 -9.89 -10.74 22.20
C LEU A 117 -11.25 -11.15 21.63
N SER A 118 -11.60 -10.71 20.42
CA SER A 118 -12.83 -11.11 19.70
C SER A 118 -12.74 -12.52 19.08
N GLY A 119 -12.05 -13.43 19.76
CA GLY A 119 -11.75 -14.79 19.31
C GLY A 119 -12.86 -15.82 19.50
N ALA A 120 -14.13 -15.41 19.62
CA ALA A 120 -15.26 -16.35 19.67
C ALA A 120 -16.13 -16.17 18.42
N ASP A 121 -16.29 -17.27 17.70
CA ASP A 121 -17.21 -17.51 16.60
C ASP A 121 -18.45 -16.61 16.57
N ASP A 122 -18.52 -15.72 15.58
CA ASP A 122 -19.81 -15.26 15.09
C ASP A 122 -19.75 -15.12 13.56
N CYS A 123 -19.52 -16.25 12.92
CA CYS A 123 -19.58 -16.35 11.46
C CYS A 123 -21.01 -16.69 11.05
N SER A 124 -21.81 -15.67 10.74
CA SER A 124 -23.17 -15.85 10.23
C SER A 124 -23.19 -16.75 8.97
N GLU A 125 -24.26 -17.52 8.75
CA GLU A 125 -24.40 -18.42 7.59
C GLU A 125 -24.19 -17.72 6.23
N LEU A 126 -24.41 -16.40 6.17
CA LEU A 126 -24.21 -15.56 5.00
C LEU A 126 -22.72 -15.45 4.61
N GLU A 127 -21.83 -15.31 5.61
CA GLU A 127 -20.38 -15.25 5.40
C GLU A 127 -19.82 -16.59 4.90
N ARG A 128 -20.40 -17.73 5.33
CA ARG A 128 -19.98 -19.05 4.84
C ARG A 128 -20.27 -19.24 3.35
N ARG A 129 -21.31 -18.60 2.81
CA ARG A 129 -21.63 -18.60 1.37
C ARG A 129 -20.72 -17.67 0.58
N GLN A 130 -20.42 -16.48 1.09
CA GLN A 130 -19.49 -15.53 0.46
C GLN A 130 -18.04 -16.02 0.46
N LYS A 131 -17.60 -16.73 1.51
CA LYS A 131 -16.26 -17.34 1.62
C LYS A 131 -15.91 -18.29 0.48
N ARG A 132 -16.90 -18.98 -0.12
CA ARG A 132 -16.66 -19.90 -1.24
C ARG A 132 -16.42 -19.18 -2.57
N GLN A 133 -16.89 -17.94 -2.71
CA GLN A 133 -16.91 -17.21 -3.98
C GLN A 133 -15.68 -16.31 -4.19
N TYR A 134 -14.98 -15.93 -3.10
CA TYR A 134 -13.84 -15.00 -3.13
C TYR A 134 -12.60 -15.50 -2.39
N LEU A 135 -12.40 -16.82 -2.31
CA LEU A 135 -11.32 -17.44 -1.52
C LEU A 135 -9.90 -16.95 -1.89
N THR A 136 -9.72 -16.44 -3.11
CA THR A 136 -8.43 -15.99 -3.65
C THR A 136 -8.11 -14.51 -3.41
N ASP A 137 -9.12 -13.70 -3.06
CA ASP A 137 -8.98 -12.26 -2.88
C ASP A 137 -8.51 -11.95 -1.46
N HIS A 138 -7.24 -11.58 -1.31
CA HIS A 138 -6.64 -11.28 -0.01
C HIS A 138 -7.09 -9.93 0.57
N THR A 139 -7.82 -9.11 -0.18
CA THR A 139 -8.29 -7.78 0.29
C THR A 139 -9.57 -7.84 1.13
N GLN A 140 -10.19 -9.01 1.22
CA GLN A 140 -11.40 -9.25 2.00
C GLN A 140 -11.16 -9.07 3.50
N ASP A 141 -12.09 -8.42 4.19
CA ASP A 141 -11.94 -7.99 5.59
C ASP A 141 -11.62 -9.14 6.55
N PHE A 142 -12.20 -10.33 6.33
CA PHE A 142 -11.92 -11.49 7.17
C PHE A 142 -10.47 -11.99 7.01
N ILE A 143 -9.89 -11.89 5.81
CA ILE A 143 -8.48 -12.25 5.56
C ILE A 143 -7.58 -11.17 6.14
N VAL A 144 -7.90 -9.89 5.91
CA VAL A 144 -7.14 -8.77 6.48
C VAL A 144 -7.11 -8.86 8.01
N ASN A 145 -8.23 -9.13 8.66
CA ASN A 145 -8.29 -9.28 10.11
C ASN A 145 -7.51 -10.51 10.60
N LYS A 146 -7.53 -11.62 9.86
CA LYS A 146 -6.68 -12.79 10.13
C LYS A 146 -5.20 -12.42 10.05
N VAL A 147 -4.77 -11.72 9.00
CA VAL A 147 -3.39 -11.23 8.80
C VAL A 147 -2.96 -10.31 9.95
N ARG A 148 -3.79 -9.32 10.30
CA ARG A 148 -3.53 -8.39 11.42
C ARG A 148 -3.36 -9.12 12.75
N ARG A 149 -4.26 -10.06 13.06
CA ARG A 149 -4.17 -10.88 14.28
C ARG A 149 -2.88 -11.71 14.29
N THR A 150 -2.56 -12.38 13.19
CA THR A 150 -1.36 -13.23 13.11
C THR A 150 -0.06 -12.43 13.25
N LEU A 151 0.01 -11.25 12.65
CA LEU A 151 1.17 -10.37 12.79
C LEU A 151 1.29 -9.85 14.24
N PHE A 152 0.17 -9.41 14.82
CA PHE A 152 0.16 -8.96 16.22
C PHE A 152 0.64 -10.07 17.18
N GLU A 153 0.16 -11.30 17.01
CA GLU A 153 0.57 -12.45 17.83
C GLU A 153 2.05 -12.80 17.62
N ALA A 154 2.54 -12.78 16.38
CA ALA A 154 3.94 -13.04 16.06
C ALA A 154 4.88 -12.03 16.74
N VAL A 155 4.56 -10.73 16.66
CA VAL A 155 5.36 -9.68 17.30
C VAL A 155 5.24 -9.71 18.83
N SER A 156 4.03 -9.95 19.36
CA SER A 156 3.79 -9.94 20.81
C SER A 156 4.35 -11.16 21.53
N SER A 157 4.46 -12.31 20.85
CA SER A 157 5.10 -13.51 21.38
C SER A 157 6.63 -13.48 21.27
N PHE A 158 7.18 -12.52 20.51
CA PHE A 158 8.61 -12.41 20.29
C PHE A 158 9.30 -11.73 21.47
N ASN A 159 10.20 -12.45 22.12
CA ASN A 159 10.97 -11.95 23.26
C ASN A 159 12.42 -11.70 22.81
N GLY A 160 12.69 -10.56 22.18
CA GLY A 160 14.02 -10.23 21.66
C GLY A 160 14.21 -8.74 21.39
N ASN A 161 15.48 -8.29 21.40
CA ASN A 161 15.82 -6.91 21.09
C ASN A 161 15.76 -6.67 19.58
N LEU A 162 14.74 -5.93 19.13
CA LEU A 162 14.49 -5.58 17.73
C LEU A 162 15.58 -4.69 17.10
N ARG A 163 16.55 -4.21 17.88
CA ARG A 163 17.72 -3.47 17.35
C ARG A 163 18.80 -4.37 16.76
N ASN A 164 18.75 -5.69 17.00
CA ASN A 164 19.71 -6.64 16.44
C ASN A 164 19.17 -7.19 15.11
N GLU A 165 19.93 -6.99 14.02
CA GLU A 165 19.58 -7.42 12.66
C GLU A 165 19.33 -8.92 12.55
N GLU A 166 20.12 -9.76 13.25
CA GLU A 166 19.96 -11.21 13.17
C GLU A 166 18.66 -11.67 13.84
N ILE A 167 18.32 -11.03 14.96
CA ILE A 167 17.09 -11.28 15.71
C ILE A 167 15.87 -10.82 14.88
N MET A 168 15.94 -9.64 14.27
CA MET A 168 14.91 -9.12 13.37
C MET A 168 14.69 -10.03 12.16
N SER A 169 15.75 -10.51 11.53
CA SER A 169 15.64 -11.44 10.39
C SER A 169 14.93 -12.74 10.78
N ARG A 170 15.18 -13.27 11.99
CA ARG A 170 14.48 -14.46 12.50
C ARG A 170 12.99 -14.20 12.72
N LEU A 171 12.63 -13.03 13.26
CA LEU A 171 11.23 -12.62 13.43
C LEU A 171 10.53 -12.52 12.08
N ILE A 172 11.10 -11.80 11.12
CA ILE A 172 10.53 -11.63 9.77
C ILE A 172 10.30 -12.99 9.10
N LYS A 173 11.26 -13.93 9.19
CA LYS A 173 11.07 -15.29 8.66
C LYS A 173 9.89 -16.03 9.30
N ALA A 174 9.71 -15.87 10.62
CA ALA A 174 8.56 -16.45 11.32
C ALA A 174 7.25 -15.78 10.85
N GLU A 175 7.23 -14.46 10.66
CA GLU A 175 6.07 -13.73 10.16
C GLU A 175 5.66 -14.20 8.76
N PHE A 176 6.62 -14.38 7.83
CA PHE A 176 6.33 -14.94 6.51
C PHE A 176 5.69 -16.34 6.59
N ALA A 177 6.15 -17.18 7.51
CA ALA A 177 5.58 -18.52 7.72
C ALA A 177 4.15 -18.46 8.25
N VAL A 178 3.84 -17.54 9.17
CA VAL A 178 2.47 -17.37 9.70
C VAL A 178 1.56 -16.71 8.66
N LEU A 179 2.06 -15.71 7.93
CA LEU A 179 1.33 -15.03 6.86
C LEU A 179 0.92 -15.98 5.73
N ARG A 180 1.76 -16.95 5.38
CA ARG A 180 1.40 -18.02 4.44
C ARG A 180 0.10 -18.72 4.86
N ASN A 181 -0.03 -19.07 6.14
CA ASN A 181 -1.24 -19.69 6.69
C ASN A 181 -2.40 -18.70 6.75
N ALA A 182 -2.14 -17.42 7.03
CA ALA A 182 -3.16 -16.37 7.02
C ALA A 182 -3.79 -16.21 5.63
N PHE A 183 -2.98 -16.19 4.58
CA PHE A 183 -3.41 -16.08 3.18
C PHE A 183 -3.96 -17.38 2.57
N ASN A 184 -4.03 -18.48 3.33
CA ASN A 184 -4.49 -19.80 2.87
C ASN A 184 -3.72 -20.30 1.63
N LEU A 185 -2.41 -20.07 1.58
CA LEU A 185 -1.58 -20.51 0.45
C LEU A 185 -1.21 -22.01 0.59
N PRO A 186 -1.28 -22.79 -0.51
CA PRO A 186 -1.00 -24.23 -0.48
C PRO A 186 0.47 -24.51 -0.16
N PRO A 187 0.76 -25.66 0.47
CA PRO A 187 2.09 -25.90 1.01
C PRO A 187 3.19 -26.21 -0.01
N ASP A 188 2.79 -26.68 -1.20
CA ASP A 188 3.70 -27.16 -2.25
C ASP A 188 4.09 -26.10 -3.28
N SER A 189 3.78 -24.82 -3.06
CA SER A 189 4.27 -23.78 -3.96
C SER A 189 5.68 -23.38 -3.55
N ASP A 190 6.67 -23.76 -4.36
CA ASP A 190 8.07 -23.32 -4.27
C ASP A 190 8.20 -21.79 -4.20
N ASP A 191 7.17 -21.06 -4.63
CA ASP A 191 7.11 -19.60 -4.70
C ASP A 191 6.13 -18.95 -3.70
N TYR A 192 5.87 -19.59 -2.55
CA TYR A 192 4.93 -19.01 -1.57
C TYR A 192 5.44 -17.66 -1.03
N VAL A 193 6.75 -17.49 -0.89
CA VAL A 193 7.37 -16.27 -0.33
C VAL A 193 7.04 -15.06 -1.20
N ARG A 194 7.17 -15.16 -2.53
CA ARG A 194 6.80 -14.07 -3.44
C ARG A 194 5.30 -13.78 -3.40
N LYS A 195 4.46 -14.81 -3.34
CA LYS A 195 3.00 -14.63 -3.23
C LYS A 195 2.59 -13.94 -1.92
N VAL A 196 3.24 -14.28 -0.81
CA VAL A 196 3.03 -13.60 0.48
C VAL A 196 3.49 -12.15 0.37
N ALA A 197 4.68 -11.90 -0.17
CA ALA A 197 5.23 -10.56 -0.36
C ALA A 197 4.29 -9.67 -1.19
N ALA A 198 3.83 -10.17 -2.35
CA ALA A 198 2.88 -9.47 -3.23
C ALA A 198 1.59 -9.07 -2.51
N LYS A 199 1.00 -10.03 -1.78
CA LYS A 199 -0.25 -9.80 -1.04
C LYS A 199 -0.03 -8.82 0.12
N LEU A 200 1.08 -8.94 0.83
CA LEU A 200 1.43 -8.05 1.95
C LEU A 200 1.62 -6.61 1.47
N LEU A 201 2.43 -6.40 0.41
CA LEU A 201 2.67 -5.08 -0.17
C LEU A 201 1.36 -4.45 -0.71
N ASN A 202 0.49 -5.25 -1.29
CA ASN A 202 -0.83 -4.78 -1.72
C ASN A 202 -1.70 -4.33 -0.54
N LEU A 203 -1.74 -5.10 0.56
CA LEU A 203 -2.46 -4.69 1.78
C LEU A 203 -1.87 -3.45 2.44
N TYR A 204 -0.55 -3.30 2.42
CA TYR A 204 0.11 -2.09 2.87
C TYR A 204 -0.30 -0.87 2.04
N ARG A 205 -0.16 -0.95 0.70
CA ARG A 205 -0.44 0.18 -0.22
C ARG A 205 -1.91 0.59 -0.24
N THR A 206 -2.82 -0.34 0.06
CA THR A 206 -4.25 -0.06 0.20
C THR A 206 -4.63 0.50 1.58
N GLY A 207 -3.66 0.69 2.48
CA GLY A 207 -3.87 1.21 3.84
C GLY A 207 -4.53 0.19 4.78
N ARG A 208 -4.66 -1.06 4.37
CA ARG A 208 -5.33 -2.12 5.14
C ARG A 208 -4.45 -2.62 6.30
N LEU A 209 -3.16 -2.32 6.32
CA LEU A 209 -2.25 -2.66 7.44
C LEU A 209 -1.96 -1.48 8.38
N GLY A 210 -2.71 -0.38 8.27
CA GLY A 210 -2.48 0.84 9.04
C GLY A 210 -1.84 1.94 8.21
N HIS A 211 -1.48 3.04 8.87
CA HIS A 211 -0.89 4.22 8.24
C HIS A 211 0.52 4.44 8.77
N TYR A 212 1.48 4.53 7.86
CA TYR A 212 2.89 4.63 8.17
C TYR A 212 3.47 5.87 7.50
N THR A 213 4.26 6.62 8.27
CA THR A 213 5.11 7.69 7.74
C THR A 213 6.53 7.15 7.70
N LEU A 214 7.08 7.00 6.49
CA LEU A 214 8.41 6.41 6.29
C LEU A 214 9.53 7.42 6.56
N ASP A 215 9.28 8.69 6.27
CA ASP A 215 10.25 9.75 6.50
C ASP A 215 10.26 10.18 7.96
N ARG A 216 11.46 10.30 8.52
CA ARG A 216 11.64 10.97 9.81
C ARG A 216 11.59 12.47 9.58
N ALA A 217 10.76 13.17 10.35
CA ALA A 217 10.80 14.62 10.37
C ALA A 217 12.23 15.06 10.72
N PRO A 218 12.79 16.07 10.03
CA PRO A 218 14.10 16.59 10.39
C PRO A 218 14.03 17.03 11.86
N ASN A 219 14.90 16.46 12.69
CA ASN A 219 15.11 16.98 14.03
C ASN A 219 15.66 18.39 13.85
N ASN A 220 14.86 19.41 14.15
CA ASN A 220 15.33 20.78 14.25
C ASN A 220 16.33 20.85 15.42
N ASN A 221 17.61 20.59 15.14
CA ASN A 221 18.75 20.93 15.99
C ASN A 221 19.52 22.07 15.34
#